data_AF-A0A963NKH7-F1
#
_entry.id   AF-A0A963NKH7-F1
#
_cell.length_a   1.000
_cell.length_b   1.000
_cell.length_c   1.000
_cell.angle_alpha   90.00
_cell.angle_beta   90.00
_cell.angle_gamma   90.00
#
_symmetry.space_group_name_H-M   'P 1'
#
loop_
_entity.id
_entity.type
_entity.pdbx_description
1 polymer ?
#
loop_
_entity_poly.entity_id
_entity_poly.type
_entity_poly.pdbx_seq_one_letter_code
_entity_poly.pdbx_strand_id
1 'polypeptide(L)'
;MSKSASQRSPGRLRSASPYWIGAGIGLLNMGAFVAFRKGIGVSGAYETGAALAARKMAPDALRVNDFVKARDKAPQLDWEVLLVVGTVLGGLLASRSERAVGGAAAEQSPALRSPLASATGGALLMVGARMADGCTSGHSLSGTAQGAASSWVFTPLMFLAGSLLARAARRLRGGL
;
A
#
# COMPACT_ATOMS: atom_id res chain seq x y z
N MET A 1 46.05 -15.43 -19.39
CA MET A 1 45.44 -15.55 -18.03
C MET A 1 44.38 -14.46 -17.91
N SER A 2 43.19 -14.70 -18.45
CA SER A 2 42.02 -15.27 -17.76
C SER A 2 41.48 -14.36 -16.66
N LYS A 3 40.43 -13.60 -17.00
CA LYS A 3 39.14 -13.69 -16.30
C LYS A 3 38.05 -13.13 -17.21
N SER A 4 37.56 -14.01 -18.09
CA SER A 4 36.19 -13.96 -18.60
C SER A 4 35.27 -14.11 -17.39
N ALA A 5 34.87 -12.98 -16.80
CA ALA A 5 33.85 -12.94 -15.78
C ALA A 5 32.49 -13.07 -16.48
N SER A 6 32.09 -14.32 -16.69
CA SER A 6 30.74 -14.79 -16.92
C SER A 6 29.69 -13.81 -16.38
N GLN A 7 29.11 -13.01 -17.27
CA GLN A 7 27.82 -12.36 -17.06
C GLN A 7 26.80 -13.48 -16.87
N ARG A 8 26.59 -13.90 -15.63
CA ARG A 8 25.49 -14.79 -15.28
C ARG A 8 24.22 -13.96 -15.36
N SER A 9 23.47 -14.19 -16.42
CA SER A 9 22.08 -13.78 -16.60
C SER A 9 21.35 -13.97 -15.26
N PRO A 10 20.76 -12.92 -14.66
CA PRO A 10 19.95 -13.10 -13.47
C PRO A 10 18.83 -14.07 -13.85
N GLY A 11 18.77 -15.19 -13.13
CA GLY A 11 17.73 -16.21 -13.27
C GLY A 11 16.38 -15.52 -13.13
N ARG A 12 15.78 -15.22 -14.27
CA ARG A 12 14.46 -14.61 -14.39
C ARG A 12 13.50 -15.69 -13.90
N LEU A 13 13.07 -15.62 -12.64
CA LEU A 13 11.78 -16.20 -12.29
C LEU A 13 10.82 -15.74 -13.39
N ARG A 14 10.06 -16.65 -13.97
CA ARG A 14 8.91 -16.26 -14.81
C ARG A 14 8.01 -15.46 -13.89
N SER A 15 8.22 -14.14 -13.81
CA SER A 15 7.26 -13.26 -13.17
C SER A 15 5.95 -13.56 -13.86
N ALA A 16 4.92 -13.95 -13.10
CA ALA A 16 3.61 -14.16 -13.67
C ALA A 16 3.29 -12.96 -14.57
N SER A 17 2.77 -13.24 -15.77
CA SER A 17 2.48 -12.17 -16.74
C SER A 17 1.71 -11.06 -16.02
N PRO A 18 2.07 -9.77 -16.20
CA PRO A 18 1.41 -8.68 -15.50
C PRO A 18 -0.11 -8.67 -15.74
N TYR A 19 -0.55 -9.20 -16.88
CA TYR A 19 -1.97 -9.40 -17.20
C TYR A 19 -2.65 -10.42 -16.27
N TRP A 20 -1.99 -11.52 -15.91
CA TRP A 20 -2.53 -12.52 -14.97
C TRP A 20 -2.61 -11.99 -13.55
N ILE A 21 -1.60 -11.22 -13.12
CA ILE A 21 -1.62 -10.56 -11.81
C ILE A 21 -2.76 -9.53 -11.76
N GLY A 22 -2.89 -8.71 -12.81
CA GLY A 22 -3.97 -7.73 -12.93
C GLY A 22 -5.35 -8.38 -12.93
N ALA A 23 -5.54 -9.44 -13.70
CA ALA A 23 -6.78 -10.22 -13.72
C ALA A 23 -7.10 -10.81 -12.33
N GLY A 24 -6.09 -11.35 -11.63
CA GLY A 24 -6.25 -11.87 -10.27
C GLY A 24 -6.66 -10.80 -9.26
N ILE A 25 -6.04 -9.61 -9.31
CA ILE A 25 -6.41 -8.48 -8.44
C ILE A 25 -7.83 -7.99 -8.77
N GLY A 26 -8.18 -7.91 -10.05
CA GLY A 26 -9.53 -7.53 -10.48
C GLY A 26 -10.60 -8.51 -10.00
N LEU A 27 -10.34 -9.81 -10.12
CA LEU A 27 -11.24 -10.85 -9.64
C LEU A 27 -11.35 -10.85 -8.11
N LEU A 28 -10.25 -10.61 -7.40
CA LEU A 28 -10.26 -10.41 -5.95
C LEU A 28 -11.13 -9.22 -5.55
N ASN A 29 -11.04 -8.10 -6.29
CA ASN A 29 -11.85 -6.92 -6.04
C ASN A 29 -13.34 -7.19 -6.27
N MET A 30 -13.68 -7.86 -7.37
CA MET A 30 -15.04 -8.32 -7.65
C MET A 30 -15.57 -9.24 -6.55
N GLY A 31 -14.75 -10.22 -6.12
CA GLY A 31 -15.07 -11.12 -5.01
C GLY A 31 -15.32 -10.38 -3.71
N ALA A 32 -14.51 -9.35 -3.41
CA ALA A 32 -14.69 -8.50 -2.23
C ALA A 32 -16.03 -7.75 -2.26
N PHE A 33 -16.41 -7.19 -3.41
CA PHE A 33 -17.72 -6.54 -3.56
C PHE A 33 -18.89 -7.52 -3.40
N VAL A 34 -18.77 -8.74 -3.93
CA VAL A 34 -19.82 -9.76 -3.81
C VAL A 34 -19.97 -10.24 -2.35
N ALA A 35 -18.84 -10.54 -1.70
CA ALA A 35 -18.84 -11.12 -0.35
C ALA A 35 -19.11 -10.10 0.76
N PHE A 36 -18.53 -8.89 0.66
CA PHE A 36 -18.49 -7.91 1.75
C PHE A 36 -19.15 -6.57 1.40
N ARG A 37 -19.66 -6.42 0.16
CA ARG A 37 -20.26 -5.16 -0.35
C ARG A 37 -19.32 -3.94 -0.22
N LYS A 38 -18.01 -4.18 -0.13
CA LYS A 38 -16.95 -3.17 -0.03
C LYS A 38 -15.79 -3.59 -0.92
N GLY A 39 -15.16 -2.61 -1.57
CA GLY A 39 -13.98 -2.83 -2.39
C GLY A 39 -12.70 -2.95 -1.56
N ILE A 40 -11.60 -3.28 -2.23
CA ILE A 40 -10.26 -3.34 -1.64
C ILE A 40 -9.85 -1.95 -1.09
N GLY A 41 -9.57 -1.91 0.21
CA GLY A 41 -9.07 -0.75 0.94
C GLY A 41 -8.15 -1.18 2.07
N VAL A 42 -7.09 -0.40 2.33
CA VAL A 42 -6.13 -0.70 3.41
C VAL A 42 -6.21 0.36 4.50
N SER A 43 -6.46 1.62 4.13
CA SER A 43 -6.58 2.75 5.07
C SER A 43 -7.71 2.55 6.09
N GLY A 44 -8.83 1.92 5.71
CA GLY A 44 -9.95 1.64 6.60
C GLY A 44 -9.56 0.74 7.78
N ALA A 45 -8.79 -0.31 7.50
CA ALA A 45 -8.24 -1.19 8.54
C ALA A 45 -7.33 -0.42 9.53
N TYR A 46 -6.48 0.48 9.02
CA TYR A 46 -5.62 1.30 9.87
C TYR A 46 -6.42 2.28 10.74
N GLU A 47 -7.46 2.92 10.21
CA GLU A 47 -8.32 3.81 10.99
C GLU A 47 -9.05 3.07 12.10
N THR A 48 -9.66 1.93 11.75
CA THR A 48 -10.41 1.11 12.70
C THR A 48 -9.46 0.61 13.78
N GLY A 49 -8.28 0.09 13.42
CA GLY A 49 -7.27 -0.31 14.39
C GLY A 49 -6.82 0.83 15.30
N ALA A 50 -6.55 2.01 14.73
CA ALA A 50 -6.19 3.21 15.49
C ALA A 50 -7.31 3.68 16.42
N ALA A 51 -8.57 3.65 15.95
CA ALA A 51 -9.73 4.02 16.75
C ALA A 51 -9.96 3.06 17.92
N LEU A 52 -9.81 1.74 17.71
CA LEU A 52 -9.89 0.75 18.80
C LEU A 52 -8.74 0.93 19.80
N ALA A 53 -7.52 1.14 19.31
CA ALA A 53 -6.35 1.36 20.16
C ALA A 53 -6.49 2.64 20.99
N ALA A 54 -6.93 3.74 20.37
CA ALA A 54 -7.17 5.01 21.02
C ALA A 54 -8.25 4.90 22.12
N ARG A 55 -9.34 4.17 21.87
CA ARG A 55 -10.36 3.88 22.89
C ARG A 55 -9.81 3.12 24.10
N LYS A 56 -8.84 2.22 23.89
CA LYS A 56 -8.27 1.39 24.96
C LYS A 56 -7.18 2.11 25.76
N MET A 57 -6.39 2.97 25.11
CA MET A 57 -5.21 3.59 25.73
C MET A 57 -5.49 5.00 26.28
N ALA A 58 -6.40 5.77 25.67
CA ALA A 58 -6.63 7.16 26.05
C ALA A 58 -8.08 7.60 25.77
N PRO A 59 -9.07 7.14 26.57
CA PRO A 59 -10.48 7.47 26.37
C PRO A 59 -10.79 8.98 26.47
N ASP A 60 -10.05 9.72 27.30
CA ASP A 60 -10.33 11.13 27.62
C ASP A 60 -9.34 12.14 27.01
N ALA A 61 -8.20 11.71 26.44
CA ALA A 61 -7.11 12.65 26.15
C ALA A 61 -7.34 13.58 24.94
N LEU A 62 -8.24 13.25 24.00
CA LEU A 62 -8.25 13.87 22.67
C LEU A 62 -9.64 13.97 22.01
N ARG A 63 -10.73 14.02 22.79
CA ARG A 63 -12.11 13.95 22.24
C ARG A 63 -12.33 12.71 21.36
N VAL A 64 -11.58 11.63 21.61
CA VAL A 64 -11.67 10.35 20.87
C VAL A 64 -13.11 9.83 20.91
N ASN A 65 -13.81 10.04 22.02
CA ASN A 65 -15.22 9.73 22.16
C ASN A 65 -16.10 10.55 21.19
N ASP A 66 -15.79 11.82 20.93
CA ASP A 66 -16.50 12.65 19.94
C ASP A 66 -16.15 12.23 18.50
N PHE A 67 -14.89 11.92 18.20
CA PHE A 67 -14.48 11.42 16.87
C PHE A 67 -15.06 10.04 16.54
N VAL A 68 -15.19 9.17 17.54
CA VAL A 68 -15.82 7.84 17.40
C VAL A 68 -17.34 7.94 17.39
N LYS A 69 -17.96 8.88 18.13
CA LYS A 69 -19.40 9.18 18.06
C LYS A 69 -19.81 9.90 16.77
N ALA A 70 -18.92 10.72 16.20
CA ALA A 70 -19.12 11.34 14.89
C ALA A 70 -19.04 10.33 13.73
N ARG A 71 -18.54 9.12 13.99
CA ARG A 71 -18.72 7.99 13.07
C ARG A 71 -20.09 7.35 13.29
N ASP A 72 -20.84 7.21 12.21
CA ASP A 72 -22.16 6.57 12.17
C ASP A 72 -22.14 5.10 12.64
N LYS A 73 -20.97 4.44 12.60
CA LYS A 73 -20.81 3.04 13.00
C LYS A 73 -19.61 2.85 13.92
N ALA A 74 -19.81 2.06 14.97
CA ALA A 74 -18.72 1.63 15.85
C ALA A 74 -17.62 0.98 15.00
N PRO A 75 -16.33 1.26 15.29
CA PRO A 75 -15.24 0.69 14.52
C PRO A 75 -15.25 -0.84 14.75
N GLN A 76 -15.50 -1.59 13.69
CA GLN A 76 -15.50 -3.05 13.69
C GLN A 76 -14.35 -3.51 12.81
N LEU A 77 -13.67 -4.57 13.23
CA LEU A 77 -12.64 -5.22 12.42
C LEU A 77 -13.30 -5.76 11.14
N ASP A 78 -13.14 -5.00 10.06
CA ASP A 78 -13.61 -5.38 8.74
C ASP A 78 -12.68 -6.42 8.11
N TRP A 79 -13.18 -7.06 7.04
CA TRP A 79 -12.40 -7.99 6.23
C TRP A 79 -11.10 -7.37 5.68
N GLU A 80 -11.04 -6.03 5.58
CA GLU A 80 -9.85 -5.27 5.22
C GLU A 80 -8.65 -5.61 6.13
N VAL A 81 -8.87 -5.98 7.39
CA VAL A 81 -7.80 -6.40 8.31
C VAL A 81 -7.21 -7.74 7.89
N LEU A 82 -8.06 -8.69 7.48
CA LEU A 82 -7.58 -9.96 6.90
C LEU A 82 -6.82 -9.71 5.61
N LEU A 83 -7.26 -8.76 4.79
CA LEU A 83 -6.53 -8.34 3.59
C LEU A 83 -5.15 -7.76 3.94
N VAL A 84 -5.05 -6.86 4.93
CA VAL A 84 -3.75 -6.30 5.36
C VAL A 84 -2.82 -7.41 5.84
N VAL A 85 -3.29 -8.30 6.72
CA VAL A 85 -2.49 -9.43 7.21
C VAL A 85 -2.08 -10.34 6.05
N GLY A 86 -3.00 -10.65 5.14
CA GLY A 86 -2.75 -11.46 3.95
C GLY A 86 -1.71 -10.84 3.01
N THR A 87 -1.73 -9.52 2.79
CA THR A 87 -0.73 -8.85 1.95
C THR A 87 0.66 -8.85 2.59
N VAL A 88 0.77 -8.68 3.91
CA VAL A 88 2.05 -8.77 4.63
C VAL A 88 2.61 -10.18 4.56
N LEU A 89 1.81 -11.20 4.86
CA LEU A 89 2.22 -12.60 4.81
C LEU A 89 2.55 -13.03 3.37
N GLY A 90 1.71 -12.66 2.41
CA GLY A 90 1.92 -12.94 0.99
C GLY A 90 3.19 -12.31 0.45
N GLY A 91 3.46 -11.04 0.81
CA GLY A 91 4.71 -10.36 0.44
C GLY A 91 5.95 -11.01 1.07
N LEU A 92 5.85 -11.46 2.32
CA LEU A 92 6.93 -12.18 2.99
C LEU A 92 7.21 -13.54 2.33
N LEU A 93 6.17 -14.31 2.04
CA LEU A 93 6.29 -15.59 1.34
C LEU A 93 6.85 -15.43 -0.07
N ALA A 94 6.36 -14.43 -0.81
CA ALA A 94 6.88 -14.08 -2.13
C ALA A 94 8.37 -13.73 -2.04
N SER A 95 8.76 -12.82 -1.15
CA SER A 95 10.16 -12.41 -0.97
C SER A 95 11.07 -13.59 -0.56
N ARG A 96 10.58 -14.51 0.28
CA ARG A 96 11.34 -15.71 0.66
C ARG A 96 11.50 -16.67 -0.52
N SER A 97 10.44 -16.88 -1.30
CA SER A 97 10.47 -17.73 -2.49
C SER A 97 11.41 -17.19 -3.56
N GLU A 98 11.41 -15.87 -3.79
CA GLU A 98 12.34 -15.23 -4.73
C GLU A 98 13.79 -15.39 -4.28
N ARG A 99 14.08 -15.17 -2.99
CA ARG A 99 15.40 -15.38 -2.41
C ARG A 99 15.85 -16.85 -2.48
N ALA A 100 14.93 -17.79 -2.29
CA ALA A 100 15.23 -19.23 -2.35
C ALA A 100 15.67 -19.68 -3.75
N VAL A 101 15.24 -18.98 -4.80
CA VAL A 101 15.61 -19.28 -6.20
C VAL A 101 16.75 -18.35 -6.69
N GLY A 102 17.44 -17.65 -5.78
CA GLY A 102 18.59 -16.80 -6.11
C GLY A 102 18.22 -15.40 -6.61
N GLY A 103 16.98 -14.94 -6.38
CA GLY A 103 16.57 -13.57 -6.63
C GLY A 103 17.37 -12.56 -5.80
N ALA A 104 17.76 -11.45 -6.42
CA ALA A 104 18.48 -10.37 -5.74
C ALA A 104 17.62 -9.79 -4.61
N ALA A 105 18.22 -9.54 -3.44
CA ALA A 105 17.57 -8.75 -2.41
C ALA A 105 17.26 -7.36 -3.00
N ALA A 106 16.03 -6.86 -2.78
CA ALA A 106 15.64 -5.53 -3.22
C ALA A 106 16.72 -4.51 -2.84
N GLU A 107 17.20 -3.76 -3.84
CA GLU A 107 18.21 -2.72 -3.62
C GLU A 107 17.55 -1.57 -2.84
N GLN A 108 17.62 -1.66 -1.51
CA GLN A 108 17.05 -0.67 -0.62
C GLN A 108 18.08 0.41 -0.36
N SER A 109 17.78 1.66 -0.72
CA SER A 109 18.66 2.79 -0.39
C SER A 109 18.87 2.86 1.14
N PRO A 110 20.05 3.26 1.62
CA PRO A 110 20.34 3.36 3.06
C PRO A 110 19.32 4.20 3.83
N ALA A 111 18.79 5.25 3.20
CA ALA A 111 17.74 6.11 3.76
C ALA A 111 16.42 5.36 4.05
N LEU A 112 16.07 4.33 3.27
CA LEU A 112 14.88 3.49 3.49
C LEU A 112 15.11 2.45 4.61
N ARG A 113 16.36 2.24 5.06
CA ARG A 113 16.65 1.41 6.23
C ARG A 113 16.45 2.14 7.55
N SER A 114 16.35 3.48 7.53
CA SER A 114 16.08 4.24 8.76
C SER A 114 14.62 4.01 9.18
N PRO A 115 14.38 3.43 10.37
CA PRO A 115 13.01 3.23 10.87
C PRO A 115 12.29 4.57 11.02
N LEU A 116 13.03 5.64 11.33
CA LEU A 116 12.49 6.97 11.48
C LEU A 116 12.01 7.55 10.14
N ALA A 117 12.78 7.35 9.06
CA ALA A 117 12.38 7.80 7.73
C ALA A 117 11.13 7.05 7.24
N SER A 118 11.07 5.73 7.46
CA SER A 118 9.91 4.90 7.12
C SER A 118 8.67 5.24 7.94
N ALA A 119 8.83 5.51 9.25
CA ALA A 119 7.74 5.96 10.12
C ALA A 119 7.21 7.34 9.68
N THR A 120 8.11 8.28 9.38
CA THR A 120 7.74 9.63 8.92
C THR A 120 7.02 9.57 7.57
N GLY A 121 7.54 8.77 6.63
CA GLY A 121 6.88 8.54 5.35
C GLY A 121 5.49 7.93 5.51
N GLY A 122 5.35 6.92 6.37
CA GLY A 122 4.05 6.30 6.68
C GLY A 122 3.04 7.28 7.29
N ALA A 123 3.50 8.14 8.22
CA ALA A 123 2.65 9.18 8.80
C ALA A 123 2.16 10.17 7.74
N LEU A 124 3.06 10.67 6.88
CA LEU A 124 2.72 11.57 5.78
C LEU A 124 1.73 10.92 4.79
N LEU A 125 1.91 9.63 4.47
CA LEU A 125 0.97 8.90 3.62
C LEU A 125 -0.42 8.77 4.26
N MET A 126 -0.49 8.56 5.58
CA MET A 126 -1.77 8.51 6.29
C MET A 126 -2.47 9.86 6.34
N VAL A 127 -1.73 10.95 6.55
CA VAL A 127 -2.28 12.31 6.47
C VAL A 127 -2.85 12.56 5.08
N GLY A 128 -2.10 12.24 4.02
CA GLY A 128 -2.58 12.36 2.64
C GLY A 128 -3.82 11.50 2.37
N ALA A 129 -3.85 10.25 2.86
CA ALA A 129 -5.00 9.37 2.71
C ALA A 129 -6.26 9.90 3.42
N ARG A 130 -6.12 10.57 4.57
CA ARG A 130 -7.24 11.27 5.23
C ARG A 130 -7.75 12.42 4.39
N MET A 131 -6.84 13.25 3.86
CA MET A 131 -7.21 14.41 3.04
C MET A 131 -7.91 14.00 1.74
N ALA A 132 -7.56 12.84 1.19
CA ALA A 132 -8.19 12.26 0.01
C ALA A 132 -9.47 11.46 0.32
N ASP A 133 -9.83 11.27 1.59
CA ASP A 133 -10.89 10.36 2.04
C ASP A 133 -10.72 8.90 1.54
N GLY A 134 -9.47 8.48 1.34
CA GLY A 134 -9.17 7.17 0.78
C GLY A 134 -7.68 6.94 0.53
N CYS A 135 -7.32 5.66 0.40
CA CYS A 135 -5.98 5.27 -0.03
C CYS A 135 -5.91 5.07 -1.55
N THR A 136 -4.67 4.95 -2.07
CA THR A 136 -4.43 4.71 -3.49
C THR A 136 -5.15 3.45 -4.00
N SER A 137 -5.18 2.35 -3.25
CA SER A 137 -5.91 1.14 -3.65
C SER A 137 -7.42 1.34 -3.65
N GLY A 138 -7.96 2.07 -2.67
CA GLY A 138 -9.39 2.42 -2.61
C GLY A 138 -9.84 3.25 -3.82
N HIS A 139 -9.16 4.35 -4.13
CA HIS A 139 -9.50 5.15 -5.31
C HIS A 139 -9.18 4.43 -6.61
N SER A 140 -7.97 3.85 -6.75
CA SER A 140 -7.47 3.38 -8.04
C SER A 140 -7.95 2.00 -8.45
N LEU A 141 -8.30 1.12 -7.52
CA LEU A 141 -8.87 -0.22 -7.83
C LEU A 141 -10.38 -0.22 -7.64
N SER A 142 -10.85 0.12 -6.46
CA SER A 142 -12.27 0.01 -6.10
C SER A 142 -13.09 1.17 -6.67
N GLY A 143 -12.58 2.40 -6.56
CA GLY A 143 -13.28 3.61 -7.00
C GLY A 143 -13.38 3.73 -8.52
N THR A 144 -12.30 3.43 -9.25
CA THR A 144 -12.31 3.38 -10.72
C THR A 144 -13.22 2.26 -11.23
N ALA A 145 -13.20 1.07 -10.62
CA ALA A 145 -14.07 -0.05 -11.00
C ALA A 145 -15.56 0.25 -10.79
N GLN A 146 -15.90 1.07 -9.79
CA GLN A 146 -17.28 1.54 -9.55
C GLN A 146 -17.69 2.70 -10.47
N GLY A 147 -16.78 3.26 -11.26
CA GLY A 147 -17.06 4.43 -12.10
C GLY A 147 -17.13 5.75 -11.34
N ALA A 148 -16.56 5.84 -10.13
CA ALA A 148 -16.60 7.06 -9.33
C ALA A 148 -15.80 8.19 -10.01
N ALA A 149 -16.47 9.28 -10.39
CA ALA A 149 -15.85 10.41 -11.09
C ALA A 149 -14.66 11.01 -10.31
N SER A 150 -14.77 11.07 -8.98
CA SER A 150 -13.69 11.52 -8.09
C SER A 150 -12.43 10.66 -8.25
N SER A 151 -12.57 9.34 -8.32
CA SER A 151 -11.46 8.41 -8.49
C SER A 151 -10.84 8.47 -9.89
N TRP A 152 -11.66 8.64 -10.93
CA TRP A 152 -11.18 8.82 -12.30
C TRP A 152 -10.31 10.07 -12.48
N VAL A 153 -10.58 11.13 -11.72
CA VAL A 153 -9.75 12.35 -11.71
C VAL A 153 -8.58 12.23 -10.74
N PHE A 154 -8.81 11.70 -9.53
CA PHE A 154 -7.80 11.63 -8.47
C PHE A 154 -6.63 10.71 -8.83
N THR A 155 -6.91 9.49 -9.34
CA THR A 155 -5.88 8.50 -9.65
C THR A 155 -4.81 9.04 -10.63
N PRO A 156 -5.13 9.57 -11.82
CA PRO A 156 -4.11 10.07 -12.74
C PRO A 156 -3.33 11.27 -12.16
N LEU A 157 -4.00 12.18 -11.46
CA LEU A 157 -3.35 13.33 -10.83
C LEU A 157 -2.36 12.90 -9.73
N MET A 158 -2.74 11.93 -8.90
CA MET A 158 -1.90 11.38 -7.84
C MET A 158 -0.64 10.73 -8.43
N PHE A 159 -0.78 9.92 -9.49
CA PHE A 159 0.35 9.28 -10.16
C PHE A 159 1.25 10.29 -10.87
N LEU A 160 0.66 11.32 -11.48
CA LEU A 160 1.43 12.39 -12.13
C LEU A 160 2.25 13.17 -11.10
N ALA A 161 1.62 13.66 -10.03
CA ALA A 161 2.28 14.39 -8.97
C ALA A 161 3.39 13.56 -8.30
N GLY A 162 3.11 12.30 -7.99
CA GLY A 162 4.10 11.37 -7.43
C GLY A 162 5.29 11.13 -8.38
N SER A 163 5.02 10.96 -9.68
CA SER A 163 6.07 10.78 -10.69
C SER A 163 6.96 12.01 -10.84
N LEU A 164 6.36 13.21 -10.85
CA LEU A 164 7.08 14.48 -10.91
C LEU A 164 7.94 14.69 -9.66
N LEU A 165 7.38 14.47 -8.47
CA LEU A 165 8.10 14.57 -7.20
C LEU A 165 9.26 13.57 -7.15
N ALA A 166 9.04 12.33 -7.57
CA ALA A 166 10.09 11.32 -7.62
C ALA A 166 11.20 11.70 -8.62
N ARG A 167 10.85 12.30 -9.76
CA ARG A 167 11.83 12.79 -10.74
C ARG A 167 12.62 13.98 -10.19
N ALA A 168 11.97 14.92 -9.51
CA ALA A 168 12.63 16.04 -8.85
C ALA A 168 13.59 15.56 -7.75
N ALA A 169 13.14 14.66 -6.88
CA ALA A 169 13.95 14.08 -5.81
C ALA A 169 15.18 13.31 -6.35
N ARG A 170 15.02 12.55 -7.45
CA ARG A 170 16.15 11.87 -8.11
C ARG A 170 17.15 12.86 -8.72
N ARG A 171 16.68 13.95 -9.33
CA ARG A 171 17.55 15.01 -9.86
C ARG A 171 18.37 15.68 -8.77
N LEU A 172 17.75 15.97 -7.63
CA LEU A 172 18.44 16.56 -6.48
C LEU A 172 19.50 15.61 -5.88
N ARG A 173 19.28 14.29 -5.94
CA ARG A 173 20.23 13.28 -5.46
C ARG A 173 21.35 12.93 -6.46
N GLY A 174 21.12 13.10 -7.75
CA GLY A 174 22.10 12.79 -8.81
C GLY A 174 22.88 14.01 -9.31
N GLY A 175 22.64 15.20 -8.74
CA GLY A 175 23.38 16.44 -9.02
C GLY A 175 24.38 16.85 -7.92
N LEU A 176 24.62 15.95 -6.94
CA LEU A 176 25.70 15.99 -5.96
C LEU A 176 26.72 14.90 -6.34
#